data_AF-A0A2W2D534-F1
#
_entry.id   AF-A0A2W2D534-F1
#
_cell.length_a   1.000
_cell.length_b   1.000
_cell.length_c   1.000
_cell.angle_alpha   90.00
_cell.angle_beta   90.00
_cell.angle_gamma   90.00
#
_symmetry.space_group_name_H-M   'P 1'
#
loop_
_entity.id
_entity.type
_entity.pdbx_description
1 polymer ?
#
loop_
_entity_poly.entity_id
_entity_poly.type
_entity_poly.pdbx_seq_one_letter_code
_entity_poly.pdbx_strand_id
1 'polypeptide(L)'
;MTPAPPSDAELDTMIRARLAASGIDLDQLPPGTTPDPETGAPGRDTVLASLRSFVRGTVTSLAAYQPPAPDGSADPALSQQRAPMMYPSISVEWRR
;
A
#
# COMPACT_ATOMS: atom_id res chain seq x y z
N MET A 1 -12.10 -13.96 -7.87
CA MET A 1 -11.08 -14.55 -6.97
C MET A 1 -10.43 -13.39 -6.22
N THR A 2 -10.41 -13.42 -4.90
CA THR A 2 -9.74 -12.38 -4.10
C THR A 2 -8.23 -12.64 -4.13
N PRO A 3 -7.39 -11.65 -4.47
CA PRO A 3 -5.94 -11.83 -4.44
C PRO A 3 -5.49 -12.17 -3.01
N ALA A 4 -4.62 -13.16 -2.88
CA ALA A 4 -4.05 -13.54 -1.60
C ALA A 4 -3.15 -12.41 -1.08
N PRO A 5 -3.18 -12.10 0.24
CA PRO A 5 -2.27 -11.13 0.81
C PRO A 5 -0.82 -11.63 0.70
N PRO A 6 0.16 -10.74 0.53
CA PRO A 6 1.57 -11.12 0.45
C PRO A 6 2.05 -11.76 1.75
N SER A 7 2.86 -12.80 1.61
CA SER A 7 3.56 -13.48 2.70
C SER A 7 4.66 -12.59 3.30
N ASP A 8 5.14 -12.94 4.49
CA ASP A 8 6.22 -12.19 5.15
C ASP A 8 7.54 -12.23 4.35
N ALA A 9 7.87 -13.35 3.72
CA ALA A 9 9.08 -13.48 2.92
C ALA A 9 9.04 -12.60 1.65
N GLU A 10 7.87 -12.49 1.02
CA GLU A 10 7.66 -11.59 -0.12
C GLU A 10 7.79 -10.13 0.31
N LEU A 11 7.22 -9.77 1.47
CA LEU A 11 7.37 -8.43 2.02
C LEU A 11 8.81 -8.10 2.38
N ASP A 12 9.53 -9.03 3.02
CA ASP A 12 10.94 -8.84 3.37
C ASP A 12 11.81 -8.62 2.12
N THR A 13 11.53 -9.36 1.04
CA THR A 13 12.21 -9.19 -0.25
C THR A 13 11.97 -7.79 -0.82
N MET A 14 10.70 -7.36 -0.87
CA MET A 14 10.32 -6.03 -1.34
C MET A 14 10.95 -4.91 -0.48
N ILE A 15 10.89 -5.05 0.85
CA ILE A 15 11.45 -4.09 1.80
C ILE A 15 12.96 -3.95 1.61
N ARG A 16 13.69 -5.07 1.56
CA ARG A 16 15.15 -5.06 1.33
C ARG A 16 15.52 -4.41 0.00
N ALA A 17 14.81 -4.76 -1.07
CA ALA A 17 15.05 -4.15 -2.38
C ALA A 17 14.79 -2.63 -2.36
N ARG A 18 13.71 -2.19 -1.70
CA ARG A 18 13.36 -0.76 -1.61
C ARG A 18 14.37 0.03 -0.78
N LEU A 19 14.83 -0.54 0.33
CA LEU A 19 15.85 0.08 1.17
C LEU A 19 17.19 0.18 0.45
N ALA A 20 17.63 -0.90 -0.21
CA ALA A 20 18.85 -0.89 -1.01
C ALA A 20 18.80 0.17 -2.12
N ALA A 21 17.66 0.31 -2.81
CA ALA A 21 17.46 1.36 -3.82
C ALA A 21 17.52 2.78 -3.23
N SER A 22 17.22 2.93 -1.93
CA SER A 22 17.32 4.19 -1.19
C SER A 22 18.72 4.38 -0.55
N GLY A 23 19.65 3.46 -0.79
CA GLY A 23 21.00 3.47 -0.22
C GLY A 23 21.09 3.00 1.23
N ILE A 24 20.03 2.39 1.77
CA ILE A 24 19.99 1.86 3.14
C ILE A 24 20.32 0.36 3.10
N ASP A 25 21.45 0.00 3.70
CA ASP A 25 21.84 -1.40 3.89
C ASP A 25 21.39 -1.89 5.27
N LEU A 26 20.41 -2.80 5.28
CA LEU A 26 19.85 -3.36 6.50
C LEU A 26 20.82 -4.33 7.21
N ASP A 27 21.83 -4.83 6.50
CA ASP A 27 22.79 -5.76 7.06
C ASP A 27 23.86 -5.08 7.94
N GLN A 28 23.87 -3.74 7.98
CA GLN A 28 24.63 -2.93 8.95
C GLN A 28 24.05 -2.96 10.37
N LEU A 29 22.79 -3.39 10.53
CA LEU A 29 22.16 -3.50 11.84
C LEU A 29 22.55 -4.80 12.55
N PRO A 30 22.63 -4.81 13.90
CA PRO A 30 22.91 -6.02 14.67
C PRO A 30 21.84 -7.09 14.37
N PRO A 31 22.24 -8.37 14.21
CA PRO A 31 21.28 -9.44 13.94
C PRO A 31 20.37 -9.69 15.15
N GLY A 32 19.18 -10.23 14.89
CA GLY A 32 18.23 -10.55 15.95
C GLY A 32 17.33 -9.37 16.32
N THR A 33 16.68 -9.50 17.47
CA THR A 33 15.72 -8.52 18.00
C THR A 33 16.30 -7.64 19.11
N THR A 34 17.43 -8.03 19.71
CA THR A 34 18.08 -7.33 20.81
C THR A 34 18.74 -6.04 20.32
N PRO A 35 18.46 -4.89 20.94
CA PRO A 35 19.19 -3.66 20.64
C PRO A 35 20.68 -3.76 21.01
N ASP A 36 21.52 -3.06 20.26
CA ASP A 36 22.93 -2.92 20.58
C ASP A 36 23.12 -2.13 21.89
N PRO A 37 23.89 -2.65 22.87
CA PRO A 37 24.00 -2.05 24.20
C PRO A 37 24.82 -0.75 24.21
N GLU A 38 25.71 -0.54 23.24
CA GLU A 38 26.62 0.61 23.20
C GLU A 38 26.01 1.79 22.45
N THR A 39 25.34 1.51 21.33
CA THR A 39 24.79 2.52 20.41
C THR A 39 23.28 2.69 20.55
N GLY A 40 22.58 1.73 21.16
CA GLY A 40 21.13 1.68 21.20
C GLY A 40 20.48 1.33 19.86
N ALA A 41 21.27 0.94 18.84
CA ALA A 41 20.74 0.58 17.53
C ALA A 41 19.77 -0.60 17.63
N PRO A 42 18.60 -0.55 16.98
CA PRO A 42 17.64 -1.64 17.05
C PRO A 42 18.16 -2.90 16.34
N GLY A 43 17.74 -4.06 16.84
CA GLY A 43 17.94 -5.33 16.15
C GLY A 43 17.30 -5.34 14.75
N ARG A 44 18.00 -5.94 13.79
CA ARG A 44 17.58 -6.04 12.39
C ARG A 44 16.19 -6.64 12.23
N ASP A 45 15.87 -7.67 13.01
CA ASP A 45 14.59 -8.39 12.92
C ASP A 45 13.45 -7.54 13.48
N THR A 46 13.74 -6.71 14.50
CA THR A 46 12.78 -5.73 15.06
C THR A 46 12.45 -4.65 14.03
N VAL A 47 13.45 -4.17 13.28
CA VAL A 47 13.24 -3.21 12.18
C VAL A 47 12.42 -3.84 11.07
N LEU A 48 12.76 -5.05 10.61
CA LEU A 48 11.99 -5.76 9.57
C LEU A 48 10.53 -6.01 9.98
N ALA A 49 10.29 -6.43 11.22
CA ALA A 49 8.93 -6.62 11.73
C ALA A 49 8.13 -5.31 11.75
N SER A 50 8.76 -4.20 12.15
CA SER A 50 8.13 -2.87 12.17
C SER A 50 7.82 -2.37 10.76
N LEU A 51 8.73 -2.56 9.82
CA LEU A 51 8.53 -2.20 8.41
C LEU A 51 7.44 -3.05 7.75
N ARG A 52 7.38 -4.36 8.04
CA ARG A 52 6.27 -5.21 7.59
C ARG A 52 4.93 -4.72 8.11
N SER A 53 4.85 -4.41 9.41
CA SER A 53 3.64 -3.84 10.01
C SER A 53 3.24 -2.53 9.33
N PHE A 54 4.19 -1.64 9.11
CA PHE A 54 3.97 -0.37 8.40
C PHE A 54 3.45 -0.60 6.98
N VAL A 55 4.08 -1.46 6.18
CA VAL A 55 3.65 -1.75 4.80
C VAL A 55 2.25 -2.34 4.79
N ARG A 56 1.96 -3.31 5.67
CA ARG A 56 0.61 -3.89 5.79
C ARG A 56 -0.43 -2.87 6.23
N GLY A 57 -0.07 -1.89 7.06
CA GLY A 57 -0.98 -0.84 7.54
C GLY A 57 -1.17 0.32 6.57
N THR A 58 -0.19 0.60 5.71
CA THR A 58 -0.22 1.74 4.78
C THR A 58 -0.75 1.37 3.40
N VAL A 59 -0.44 0.17 2.90
CA VAL A 59 -0.78 -0.21 1.53
C VAL A 59 -2.27 -0.59 1.38
N THR A 60 -2.99 -0.89 2.45
CA THR A 60 -4.44 -1.19 2.37
C THR A 60 -5.25 -0.02 1.77
N SER A 61 -4.80 1.23 1.90
CA SER A 61 -5.47 2.37 1.26
C SER A 61 -5.23 2.45 -0.27
N LEU A 62 -4.18 1.81 -0.78
CA LEU A 62 -3.89 1.70 -2.22
C LEU A 62 -4.38 0.37 -2.81
N ALA A 63 -4.36 -0.71 -2.03
CA ALA A 63 -4.81 -2.04 -2.46
C ALA A 63 -6.34 -2.18 -2.49
N ALA A 64 -7.07 -1.33 -1.77
CA ALA A 64 -8.53 -1.21 -1.90
C ALA A 64 -8.96 -0.38 -3.12
N TYR A 65 -8.02 0.12 -3.93
CA TYR A 65 -8.35 0.72 -5.21
C TYR A 65 -8.87 -0.37 -6.16
N GLN A 66 -10.19 -0.46 -6.25
CA GLN A 66 -10.87 -1.27 -7.23
C GLN A 66 -11.15 -0.39 -8.46
N PRO A 67 -10.57 -0.66 -9.64
CA PRO A 67 -11.03 -0.02 -10.87
C PRO A 67 -12.53 -0.34 -11.07
N PRO A 68 -13.32 0.58 -11.65
CA PRO A 68 -14.73 0.31 -11.91
C PRO A 68 -14.86 -1.00 -12.70
N ALA A 69 -15.85 -1.83 -12.32
CA ALA A 69 -16.09 -3.08 -13.03
C ALA A 69 -16.36 -2.79 -14.52
N PRO A 70 -16.04 -3.72 -15.44
CA PRO A 70 -16.18 -3.51 -16.88
C PRO A 70 -17.61 -3.23 -17.35
N ASP A 71 -18.62 -3.52 -16.52
CA ASP A 71 -20.02 -3.15 -16.71
C ASP A 71 -20.38 -1.75 -16.16
N GLY A 72 -19.38 -1.00 -15.68
CA GLY A 72 -19.54 0.32 -15.08
C GLY A 72 -20.08 0.31 -13.66
N SER A 73 -20.26 -0.86 -13.02
CA SER A 73 -20.69 -0.92 -11.63
C SER A 73 -19.55 -0.50 -10.69
N ALA A 74 -19.79 0.53 -9.90
CA ALA A 74 -18.92 0.95 -8.80
C ALA A 74 -19.48 0.38 -7.49
N ASP A 75 -18.61 -0.04 -6.58
CA ASP A 75 -19.00 -0.34 -5.20
C ASP A 75 -19.77 0.87 -4.64
N PRO A 76 -21.01 0.73 -4.13
CA PRO A 76 -21.78 1.83 -3.56
C PRO A 76 -21.04 2.59 -2.46
N ALA A 77 -20.15 1.91 -1.72
CA ALA A 77 -19.32 2.52 -0.68
C ALA A 77 -18.19 3.40 -1.24
N LEU A 78 -17.80 3.20 -2.50
CA LEU A 78 -16.73 3.93 -3.21
C LEU A 78 -17.26 4.75 -4.40
N SER A 79 -18.59 4.78 -4.59
CA SER A 79 -19.23 5.59 -5.62
C SER A 79 -18.90 7.06 -5.39
N GLN A 80 -18.25 7.67 -6.39
CA GLN A 80 -18.13 9.13 -6.47
C GLN A 80 -19.54 9.73 -6.33
N GLN A 81 -19.69 10.71 -5.42
CA GLN A 81 -20.93 11.47 -5.32
C GLN A 81 -21.34 11.94 -6.72
N ARG A 82 -22.62 11.76 -7.07
CA ARG A 82 -23.15 12.33 -8.32
C ARG A 82 -22.88 13.84 -8.30
N ALA A 83 -21.92 14.28 -9.12
CA ALA A 83 -21.69 15.69 -9.32
C ALA A 83 -22.97 16.30 -9.93
N PRO A 84 -23.52 17.38 -9.37
CA PRO A 84 -24.66 18.05 -9.99
C PRO A 84 -24.25 18.52 -11.39
N MET A 85 -25.04 18.13 -12.38
CA MET A 85 -24.76 18.46 -13.78
C MET A 85 -25.04 19.95 -13.98
N MET A 86 -23.98 20.76 -13.98
CA MET A 86 -24.08 22.23 -14.02
C MET A 86 -24.79 22.75 -15.28
N TYR A 87 -24.79 21.98 -16.38
CA TYR A 87 -25.43 22.36 -17.64
C TYR A 87 -26.28 21.22 -18.24
N PRO A 88 -27.52 21.04 -17.75
CA PRO A 88 -28.39 19.94 -18.19
C PRO A 88 -28.77 20.01 -19.68
N SER A 89 -28.83 21.22 -20.25
CA SER A 89 -29.18 21.46 -21.66
C SER A 89 -28.19 20.82 -22.64
N ILE A 90 -26.89 20.85 -22.34
CA ILE A 90 -25.83 20.25 -23.18
C ILE A 90 -26.02 18.72 -23.26
N SER A 91 -26.47 18.11 -22.17
CA SER A 91 -26.62 16.66 -22.05
C SER A 91 -27.83 16.09 -22.79
N VAL A 92 -28.81 16.95 -23.11
CA VAL A 92 -30.01 16.60 -23.87
C VAL A 92 -29.70 16.58 -25.36
N GLU A 93 -28.95 17.56 -25.86
CA GLU A 93 -28.56 17.62 -27.28
C GLU A 93 -27.59 16.51 -27.68
N TRP A 94 -26.73 16.05 -26.77
CA TRP A 94 -25.80 14.93 -27.04
C TRP A 94 -26.48 13.54 -27.13
N ARG A 95 -27.74 13.42 -26.71
CA ARG A 95 -28.50 12.16 -26.70
C ARG A 95 -29.55 12.08 -27.81
N ARG A 96 -29.57 13.06 -28.70
CA ARG A 96 -30.42 13.15 -29.88
C ARG A 96 -29.65 12.67 -31.10
#